data_AF-A0A327RUB9-F1
#
_entry.id   AF-A0A327RUB9-F1
#
_cell.length_a   1.000
_cell.length_b   1.000
_cell.length_c   1.000
_cell.angle_alpha   90.00
_cell.angle_beta   90.00
_cell.angle_gamma   90.00
#
_symmetry.space_group_name_H-M   'P 1'
#
loop_
_entity.id
_entity.type
_entity.pdbx_description
1 polymer ?
#
loop_
_entity_poly.entity_id
_entity_poly.type
_entity_poly.pdbx_seq_one_letter_code
_entity_poly.pdbx_strand_id
1 'polypeptide(L)'
;MIKQVFLIIALFTFTLLFSQKSESWLLMDKEPITTLSFSKSETLSVNEFSFQATWDNKLSYSDNLGYYGGISELKVLKNNKLLQTIKNIEDGIAIGEINITFYDYNMDGYIDFSIPIDCSKSCYDAYYLFNPQTEKFEHQKEWAYLKIQEINKVNKQILTVPDGNAKHSQNILYQVEGLKLIKLKTFKI
;
A
#
# COMPACT_ATOMS: atom_id res chain seq x y z
N MET A 1 -57.62 -22.19 37.35
CA MET A 1 -57.02 -20.82 37.43
C MET A 1 -55.57 -20.98 37.90
N ILE A 2 -54.69 -21.41 37.00
CA ILE A 2 -53.31 -21.81 37.30
C ILE A 2 -52.38 -20.89 36.51
N LYS A 3 -51.68 -20.06 37.28
CA LYS A 3 -50.43 -19.33 37.02
C LYS A 3 -49.78 -19.60 35.66
N GLN A 4 -50.13 -18.81 34.65
CA GLN A 4 -49.27 -18.52 33.49
C GLN A 4 -48.55 -17.20 33.76
N VAL A 5 -47.54 -17.26 34.63
CA VAL A 5 -46.55 -16.20 34.81
C VAL A 5 -45.21 -16.94 34.92
N PHE A 6 -44.16 -16.40 34.32
CA PHE A 6 -42.82 -16.98 34.14
C PHE A 6 -42.59 -17.76 32.84
N LEU A 7 -42.61 -17.06 31.70
CA LEU A 7 -41.67 -17.38 30.61
C LEU A 7 -41.43 -16.20 29.65
N ILE A 8 -41.18 -14.99 30.16
CA ILE A 8 -40.70 -13.87 29.33
C ILE A 8 -39.60 -13.10 30.09
N ILE A 9 -38.58 -13.79 30.58
CA ILE A 9 -37.31 -13.16 31.05
C ILE A 9 -36.13 -14.10 30.73
N ALA A 10 -36.09 -14.64 29.50
CA ALA A 10 -35.00 -15.51 29.06
C ALA A 10 -34.57 -15.26 27.60
N LEU A 11 -34.80 -14.04 27.09
CA LEU A 11 -34.42 -13.65 25.72
C LEU A 11 -33.78 -12.26 25.63
N PHE A 12 -33.26 -11.75 26.75
CA PHE A 12 -32.59 -10.44 26.81
C PHE A 12 -31.19 -10.47 27.42
N THR A 13 -30.48 -11.60 27.33
CA THR A 13 -29.09 -11.71 27.81
C THR A 13 -28.09 -12.25 26.79
N PHE A 14 -28.48 -12.39 25.52
CA PHE A 14 -27.56 -12.87 24.47
C PHE A 14 -27.02 -11.79 23.52
N THR A 15 -27.21 -10.52 23.84
CA THR A 15 -26.44 -9.45 23.19
C THR A 15 -25.59 -8.76 24.25
N LEU A 16 -24.37 -8.39 23.88
CA LEU A 16 -23.36 -7.70 24.71
C LEU A 16 -22.36 -8.59 25.47
N LEU A 17 -21.88 -9.66 24.84
CA LEU A 17 -20.54 -10.19 25.13
C LEU A 17 -19.73 -10.39 23.84
N PHE A 18 -19.59 -9.32 23.06
CA PHE A 18 -18.34 -9.10 22.34
C PHE A 18 -17.66 -7.90 22.99
N SER A 19 -16.93 -8.23 24.05
CA SER A 19 -15.92 -7.37 24.64
C SER A 19 -15.01 -6.85 23.54
N GLN A 20 -14.82 -5.54 23.55
CA GLN A 20 -13.86 -4.78 22.77
C GLN A 20 -12.53 -5.52 22.67
N LYS A 21 -12.19 -5.95 21.47
CA LYS A 21 -10.83 -6.36 21.15
C LYS A 21 -10.44 -5.60 19.90
N SER A 22 -9.29 -4.96 19.97
CA SER A 22 -8.62 -4.19 18.92
C SER A 22 -8.20 -5.06 17.72
N GLU A 23 -8.98 -6.08 17.35
CA GLU A 23 -8.65 -7.13 16.37
C GLU A 23 -8.72 -6.64 14.92
N SER A 24 -9.25 -5.44 14.67
CA SER A 24 -9.28 -4.88 13.32
C SER A 24 -7.93 -4.37 12.83
N TRP A 25 -6.97 -4.12 13.74
CA TRP A 25 -5.65 -3.62 13.41
C TRP A 25 -4.68 -4.77 13.14
N LEU A 26 -4.04 -4.73 11.98
CA LEU A 26 -3.06 -5.71 11.52
C LEU A 26 -1.75 -5.00 11.20
N LEU A 27 -0.63 -5.62 11.56
CA LEU A 27 0.70 -5.12 11.18
C LEU A 27 0.90 -5.33 9.69
N MET A 28 1.31 -4.27 8.98
CA MET A 28 1.50 -4.31 7.53
C MET A 28 2.59 -5.30 7.11
N ASP A 29 3.63 -5.49 7.92
CA ASP A 29 4.72 -6.45 7.65
C ASP A 29 4.29 -7.92 7.73
N LYS A 30 3.09 -8.19 8.25
CA LYS A 30 2.47 -9.53 8.30
C LYS A 30 1.42 -9.75 7.21
N GLU A 31 1.12 -8.73 6.43
CA GLU A 31 0.15 -8.83 5.35
C GLU A 31 0.74 -9.61 4.16
N PRO A 32 -0.05 -10.46 3.50
CA PRO A 32 0.41 -11.13 2.30
C PRO A 32 0.56 -10.10 1.17
N ILE A 33 1.79 -9.95 0.68
CA ILE A 33 2.14 -9.09 -0.45
C ILE A 33 2.70 -9.94 -1.59
N THR A 34 2.66 -9.40 -2.81
CA THR A 34 3.39 -9.97 -3.96
C THR A 34 4.44 -8.97 -4.41
N THR A 35 5.66 -9.42 -4.68
CA THR A 35 6.72 -8.54 -5.21
C THR A 35 7.20 -9.07 -6.55
N LEU A 36 7.32 -8.16 -7.52
CA LEU A 36 7.96 -8.42 -8.81
C LEU A 36 9.27 -7.62 -8.88
N SER A 37 10.36 -8.29 -9.22
CA SER A 37 11.69 -7.69 -9.35
C SER A 37 12.06 -7.57 -10.83
N PHE A 38 12.45 -6.38 -11.26
CA PHE A 38 12.90 -6.11 -12.62
C PHE A 38 14.35 -5.65 -12.62
N SER A 39 15.22 -6.38 -13.31
CA SER A 39 16.63 -6.00 -13.54
C SER A 39 17.01 -6.01 -15.02
N LYS A 40 16.04 -6.31 -15.88
CA LYS A 40 16.16 -6.41 -17.34
C LYS A 40 14.80 -6.19 -17.98
N SER A 41 14.78 -6.07 -19.30
CA SER A 41 13.52 -6.03 -20.05
C SER A 41 12.84 -7.39 -19.99
N GLU A 42 11.68 -7.44 -19.37
CA GLU A 42 10.90 -8.67 -19.21
C GLU A 42 9.43 -8.38 -18.96
N THR A 43 8.62 -9.44 -18.93
CA THR A 43 7.20 -9.36 -18.63
C THR A 43 6.89 -10.27 -17.46
N LEU A 44 6.34 -9.69 -16.40
CA LEU A 44 5.90 -10.39 -15.21
C LEU A 44 4.41 -10.09 -14.97
N SER A 45 3.71 -10.95 -14.23
CA SER A 45 2.26 -10.83 -14.05
C SER A 45 1.84 -11.01 -12.60
N VAL A 46 0.77 -10.32 -12.21
CA VAL A 46 0.06 -10.47 -10.94
C VAL A 46 -1.44 -10.46 -11.27
N ASN A 47 -2.15 -11.53 -10.91
CA ASN A 47 -3.57 -11.73 -11.23
C ASN A 47 -3.84 -11.50 -12.73
N GLU A 48 -4.83 -10.67 -13.08
CA GLU A 48 -5.16 -10.34 -14.47
C GLU A 48 -4.25 -9.28 -15.12
N PHE A 49 -3.26 -8.77 -14.38
CA PHE A 49 -2.35 -7.72 -14.86
C PHE A 49 -1.01 -8.30 -15.32
N SER A 50 -0.49 -7.74 -16.41
CA SER A 50 0.87 -7.99 -16.89
C SER A 50 1.65 -6.69 -17.00
N PHE A 51 2.88 -6.72 -16.54
CA PHE A 51 3.81 -5.61 -16.44
C PHE A 51 4.99 -5.87 -17.35
N GLN A 52 5.02 -5.20 -18.51
CA GLN A 52 6.12 -5.32 -19.47
C GLN A 52 7.09 -4.17 -19.24
N ALA A 53 8.24 -4.49 -18.66
CA ALA A 53 9.30 -3.55 -18.40
C ALA A 53 10.27 -3.48 -19.60
N THR A 54 10.63 -2.25 -19.98
CA THR A 54 11.79 -1.97 -20.81
C THR A 54 12.87 -1.40 -19.90
N TRP A 55 13.97 -2.12 -19.73
CA TRP A 55 15.07 -1.72 -18.87
C TRP A 55 16.10 -0.88 -19.62
N ASP A 56 16.56 0.19 -19.00
CA ASP A 56 17.65 1.04 -19.49
C ASP A 56 18.72 1.19 -18.40
N ASN A 57 19.91 0.64 -18.66
CA ASN A 57 21.05 0.68 -17.76
C ASN A 57 21.61 2.10 -17.53
N LYS A 58 21.20 3.09 -18.32
CA LYS A 58 21.67 4.48 -18.23
C LYS A 58 20.58 5.46 -17.83
N LEU A 59 19.41 4.96 -17.40
CA LEU A 59 18.28 5.82 -17.04
C LEU A 59 18.61 6.78 -15.89
N SER A 60 19.28 6.26 -14.86
CA SER A 60 19.57 6.98 -13.61
C SER A 60 21.07 7.16 -13.44
N TYR A 61 21.51 8.33 -12.95
CA TYR A 61 22.92 8.66 -12.76
C TYR A 61 23.15 9.38 -11.43
N SER A 62 24.24 9.03 -10.74
CA SER A 62 24.77 9.80 -9.63
C SER A 62 26.29 9.92 -9.71
N ASP A 63 26.84 11.03 -9.20
CA ASP A 63 28.29 11.29 -9.26
C ASP A 63 29.10 10.22 -8.53
N ASN A 64 28.53 9.60 -7.49
CA ASN A 64 29.19 8.62 -6.63
C ASN A 64 29.05 7.17 -7.10
N LEU A 65 28.00 6.82 -7.85
CA LEU A 65 27.75 5.42 -8.29
C LEU A 65 27.83 5.26 -9.82
N GLY A 66 27.83 6.35 -10.58
CA GLY A 66 27.68 6.30 -12.03
C GLY A 66 26.24 5.98 -12.42
N TYR A 67 26.08 5.23 -13.51
CA TYR A 67 24.75 4.81 -13.97
C TYR A 67 24.30 3.54 -13.26
N TYR A 68 23.08 3.56 -12.68
CA TYR A 68 22.49 2.43 -11.96
C TYR A 68 21.16 1.92 -12.57
N GLY A 69 20.76 2.49 -13.71
CA GLY A 69 19.67 1.98 -14.55
C GLY A 69 18.26 2.23 -14.02
N GLY A 70 17.29 1.55 -14.64
CA GLY A 70 15.87 1.58 -14.26
C GLY A 70 14.95 1.16 -15.40
N ILE A 71 13.64 1.31 -15.20
CA ILE A 71 12.62 0.97 -16.19
C ILE A 71 12.25 2.23 -16.97
N SER A 72 12.70 2.31 -18.23
CA SER A 72 12.38 3.44 -19.11
C SER A 72 10.89 3.48 -19.45
N GLU A 73 10.28 2.31 -19.68
CA GLU A 73 8.85 2.14 -19.90
C GLU A 73 8.32 0.90 -19.20
N LEU A 74 7.30 1.08 -18.36
CA LEU A 74 6.51 0.01 -17.77
C LEU A 74 5.11 0.04 -18.42
N LYS A 75 4.85 -0.90 -19.33
CA LYS A 75 3.53 -1.08 -19.91
C LYS A 75 2.70 -1.96 -19.00
N VAL A 76 1.55 -1.45 -18.59
CA VAL A 76 0.59 -2.17 -17.77
C VAL A 76 -0.55 -2.65 -18.66
N LEU A 77 -0.75 -3.95 -18.69
CA LEU A 77 -1.82 -4.60 -19.44
C LEU A 77 -2.77 -5.27 -18.47
N LYS A 78 -4.06 -5.31 -18.81
CA LYS A 78 -5.08 -6.11 -18.13
C LYS A 78 -5.74 -7.00 -19.17
N ASN A 79 -5.72 -8.31 -18.96
CA ASN A 79 -6.23 -9.29 -19.94
C ASN A 79 -5.66 -9.05 -21.36
N ASN A 80 -4.34 -8.84 -21.47
CA ASN A 80 -3.62 -8.53 -22.72
C ASN A 80 -3.99 -7.21 -23.41
N LYS A 81 -4.84 -6.36 -22.81
CA LYS A 81 -5.13 -5.00 -23.30
C LYS A 81 -4.24 -4.00 -22.59
N LEU A 82 -3.50 -3.19 -23.35
CA LEU A 82 -2.72 -2.09 -22.81
C LEU A 82 -3.64 -1.08 -22.10
N LEU A 83 -3.42 -0.87 -20.81
CA LEU A 83 -4.13 0.13 -20.01
C LEU A 83 -3.36 1.45 -19.98
N GLN A 84 -2.05 1.38 -19.69
CA GLN A 84 -1.20 2.56 -19.60
C GLN A 84 0.28 2.23 -19.79
N THR A 85 1.08 3.28 -19.94
CA THR A 85 2.53 3.22 -19.90
C THR A 85 3.03 4.23 -18.88
N ILE A 86 3.76 3.75 -17.88
CA ILE A 86 4.48 4.57 -16.92
C ILE A 86 5.91 4.69 -17.43
N LYS A 87 6.47 5.89 -17.40
CA LYS A 87 7.80 6.18 -17.96
C LYS A 87 8.76 6.58 -16.87
N ASN A 88 10.04 6.31 -17.12
CA ASN A 88 11.17 6.79 -16.31
C ASN A 88 11.03 6.43 -14.83
N ILE A 89 10.89 5.13 -14.54
CA ILE A 89 10.97 4.63 -13.17
C ILE A 89 12.44 4.34 -12.91
N GLU A 90 13.09 5.23 -12.17
CA GLU A 90 14.49 5.12 -11.79
C GLU A 90 14.69 4.06 -10.69
N ASP A 91 15.84 3.37 -10.68
CA ASP A 91 16.27 2.56 -9.54
C ASP A 91 16.75 3.50 -8.41
N GLY A 92 15.82 4.22 -7.78
CA GLY A 92 16.13 5.31 -6.83
C GLY A 92 16.97 4.89 -5.61
N ILE A 93 17.09 3.60 -5.34
CA ILE A 93 17.90 3.03 -4.26
C ILE A 93 19.22 2.40 -4.75
N ALA A 94 19.46 2.41 -6.06
CA ALA A 94 20.69 2.00 -6.74
C ALA A 94 21.18 0.58 -6.40
N ILE A 95 20.25 -0.40 -6.40
CA ILE A 95 20.55 -1.81 -6.11
C ILE A 95 20.67 -2.68 -7.35
N GLY A 96 20.47 -2.13 -8.55
CA GLY A 96 20.52 -2.83 -9.83
C GLY A 96 19.22 -3.57 -10.20
N GLU A 97 18.15 -3.33 -9.46
CA GLU A 97 16.81 -3.86 -9.72
C GLU A 97 15.74 -2.93 -9.15
N ILE A 98 14.54 -2.98 -9.73
CA ILE A 98 13.36 -2.30 -9.22
C ILE A 98 12.39 -3.35 -8.70
N ASN A 99 12.16 -3.32 -7.39
CA ASN A 99 11.17 -4.13 -6.70
C ASN A 99 9.83 -3.40 -6.67
N ILE A 100 8.83 -3.96 -7.34
CA ILE A 100 7.45 -3.46 -7.32
C ILE A 100 6.63 -4.33 -6.38
N THR A 101 6.09 -3.76 -5.32
CA THR A 101 5.29 -4.46 -4.32
C THR A 101 3.80 -4.20 -4.55
N PHE A 102 3.02 -5.28 -4.66
CA PHE A 102 1.60 -5.30 -4.95
C PHE A 102 0.79 -5.61 -3.69
N TYR A 103 -0.20 -4.76 -3.44
CA TYR A 103 -1.12 -4.86 -2.29
C TYR A 103 -2.37 -3.99 -2.54
N ASP A 104 -3.47 -4.22 -1.83
CA ASP A 104 -4.65 -3.34 -1.84
C ASP A 104 -4.48 -2.26 -0.74
N TYR A 105 -3.71 -1.21 -1.05
CA TYR A 105 -3.30 -0.20 -0.07
C TYR A 105 -4.47 0.66 0.39
N ASN A 106 -5.40 0.96 -0.51
CA ASN A 106 -6.55 1.79 -0.20
C ASN A 106 -7.79 1.00 0.29
N MET A 107 -7.66 -0.33 0.38
CA MET A 107 -8.67 -1.25 0.89
C MET A 107 -9.99 -1.17 0.11
N ASP A 108 -9.91 -1.03 -1.21
CA ASP A 108 -11.07 -0.96 -2.11
C ASP A 108 -11.34 -2.25 -2.89
N GLY A 109 -10.48 -3.26 -2.72
CA GLY A 109 -10.57 -4.57 -3.34
C GLY A 109 -9.85 -4.68 -4.67
N TYR A 110 -9.19 -3.63 -5.15
CA TYR A 110 -8.34 -3.66 -6.33
C TYR A 110 -6.86 -3.75 -5.96
N ILE A 111 -6.05 -4.30 -6.86
CA ILE A 111 -4.61 -4.36 -6.64
C ILE A 111 -3.99 -2.99 -6.93
N ASP A 112 -3.19 -2.50 -5.99
CA ASP A 112 -2.32 -1.34 -6.14
C ASP A 112 -0.86 -1.81 -6.20
N PHE A 113 0.06 -0.87 -6.44
CA PHE A 113 1.48 -1.16 -6.22
C PHE A 113 2.27 0.02 -5.69
N SER A 114 3.43 -0.29 -5.12
CA SER A 114 4.41 0.65 -4.62
C SER A 114 5.79 0.35 -5.19
N ILE A 115 6.62 1.39 -5.29
CA ILE A 115 8.00 1.32 -5.79
C ILE A 115 8.92 2.07 -4.82
N PRO A 116 9.99 1.46 -4.30
CA PRO A 116 10.97 2.15 -3.47
C PRO A 116 11.62 3.33 -4.22
N ILE A 117 11.68 4.50 -3.58
CA ILE A 117 12.26 5.72 -4.17
C ILE A 117 13.47 6.25 -3.39
N ASP A 118 13.58 5.97 -2.10
CA ASP A 118 14.72 6.34 -1.25
C ASP A 118 14.77 5.37 -0.07
N CYS A 119 15.96 4.87 0.28
CA CYS A 119 16.22 4.01 1.43
C CYS A 119 17.44 4.44 2.26
N SER A 120 17.90 5.69 2.12
CA SER A 120 19.13 6.19 2.75
C SER A 120 19.10 6.15 4.29
N LYS A 121 18.03 6.67 4.90
CA LYS A 121 17.78 6.62 6.36
C LYS A 121 16.47 5.90 6.69
N SER A 122 15.52 5.96 5.79
CA SER A 122 14.21 5.33 5.88
C SER A 122 13.79 4.99 4.46
N CYS A 123 13.20 3.81 4.29
CA CYS A 123 12.65 3.41 3.01
C CYS A 123 11.30 4.07 2.81
N TYR A 124 11.17 4.78 1.70
CA TYR A 124 9.97 5.43 1.24
C TYR A 124 9.62 4.91 -0.14
N ASP A 125 8.31 4.78 -0.37
CA ASP A 125 7.79 4.27 -1.62
C ASP A 125 6.95 5.33 -2.34
N ALA A 126 6.93 5.26 -3.67
CA ALA A 126 5.93 5.89 -4.51
C ALA A 126 4.74 4.93 -4.67
N TYR A 127 3.53 5.40 -4.37
CA TYR A 127 2.31 4.59 -4.42
C TYR A 127 1.49 4.87 -5.68
N TYR A 128 1.08 3.80 -6.34
CA TYR A 128 0.28 3.81 -7.56
C TYR A 128 -1.00 3.04 -7.29
N LEU A 129 -2.09 3.78 -7.11
CA LEU A 129 -3.39 3.20 -6.74
C LEU A 129 -4.24 2.96 -7.99
N PHE A 130 -4.85 1.79 -8.11
CA PHE A 130 -5.72 1.48 -9.24
C PHE A 130 -7.05 2.22 -9.10
N ASN A 131 -7.37 3.07 -10.06
CA ASN A 131 -8.67 3.71 -10.15
C ASN A 131 -9.58 2.90 -11.08
N PRO A 132 -10.60 2.20 -10.56
CA PRO A 132 -11.52 1.39 -11.38
C PRO A 132 -12.38 2.21 -12.33
N GLN A 133 -12.51 3.52 -12.12
CA GLN A 133 -13.29 4.41 -12.99
C GLN A 133 -12.51 4.79 -14.25
N THR A 134 -11.18 4.95 -14.11
CA THR A 134 -10.29 5.34 -15.22
C THR A 134 -9.52 4.15 -15.80
N GLU A 135 -9.59 2.99 -15.14
CA GLU A 135 -8.81 1.77 -15.43
C GLU A 135 -7.30 2.03 -15.48
N LYS A 136 -6.81 2.89 -14.58
CA LYS A 136 -5.42 3.34 -14.55
C LYS A 136 -4.86 3.30 -13.15
N PHE A 137 -3.55 3.08 -13.06
CA PHE A 137 -2.81 3.26 -11.83
C PHE A 137 -2.36 4.71 -11.71
N GLU A 138 -2.87 5.39 -10.69
CA GLU A 138 -2.64 6.80 -10.43
C GLU A 138 -1.57 6.98 -9.34
N HIS A 139 -0.47 7.66 -9.68
CA HIS A 139 0.58 7.99 -8.72
C HIS A 139 0.06 9.00 -7.69
N GLN A 140 0.00 8.59 -6.42
CA GLN A 140 -0.51 9.42 -5.34
C GLN A 140 0.63 10.09 -4.57
N LYS A 141 0.90 11.36 -4.89
CA LYS A 141 1.96 12.14 -4.22
C LYS A 141 1.71 12.34 -2.72
N GLU A 142 0.46 12.38 -2.29
CA GLU A 142 0.09 12.53 -0.88
C GLU A 142 0.43 11.27 -0.05
N TRP A 143 0.61 10.13 -0.72
CA TRP A 143 1.07 8.89 -0.11
C TRP A 143 2.60 8.77 -0.13
N ALA A 144 3.29 9.61 -0.91
CA ALA A 144 4.75 9.60 -0.94
C ALA A 144 5.28 9.86 0.49
N TYR A 145 6.33 9.12 0.86
CA TYR A 145 6.94 9.15 2.20
C TYR A 145 6.09 8.55 3.33
N LEU A 146 4.94 7.95 3.02
CA LEU A 146 4.17 7.23 4.03
C LEU A 146 4.80 5.86 4.29
N LYS A 147 5.11 5.56 5.56
CA LYS A 147 5.50 4.22 5.99
C LYS A 147 4.38 3.60 6.82
N ILE A 148 3.65 2.66 6.24
CA ILE A 148 2.52 1.99 6.89
C ILE A 148 3.05 1.05 7.98
N GLN A 149 2.63 1.27 9.23
CA GLN A 149 2.90 0.36 10.34
C GLN A 149 1.77 -0.65 10.50
N GLU A 150 0.55 -0.13 10.64
CA GLU A 150 -0.65 -0.92 10.85
C GLU A 150 -1.76 -0.45 9.93
N ILE A 151 -2.63 -1.38 9.58
CA ILE A 151 -3.82 -1.12 8.78
C ILE A 151 -5.06 -1.62 9.51
N ASN A 152 -6.17 -0.94 9.28
CA ASN A 152 -7.48 -1.35 9.72
C ASN A 152 -8.39 -1.48 8.51
N LYS A 153 -8.55 -2.69 7.99
CA LYS A 153 -9.33 -2.96 6.77
C LYS A 153 -10.82 -2.67 6.94
N VAL A 154 -11.35 -2.90 8.14
CA VAL A 154 -12.77 -2.70 8.44
C VAL A 154 -13.12 -1.21 8.40
N ASN A 155 -12.29 -0.38 9.03
CA ASN A 155 -12.53 1.06 9.11
C ASN A 155 -11.82 1.85 8.00
N LYS A 156 -11.05 1.18 7.14
CA LYS A 156 -10.17 1.78 6.13
C LYS A 156 -9.22 2.83 6.70
N GLN A 157 -8.41 2.44 7.67
CA GLN A 157 -7.46 3.33 8.34
C GLN A 157 -6.02 2.84 8.25
N ILE A 158 -5.09 3.78 8.25
CA ILE A 158 -3.64 3.54 8.22
C ILE A 158 -3.01 4.25 9.42
N LEU A 159 -2.17 3.53 10.15
CA LEU A 159 -1.29 4.09 11.17
C LEU A 159 0.15 4.07 10.65
N THR A 160 0.82 5.22 10.65
CA THR A 160 2.20 5.33 10.15
C THR A 160 3.23 4.98 11.21
N VAL A 161 4.39 4.51 10.76
CA VAL A 161 5.62 4.46 11.56
C VAL A 161 6.06 5.90 11.87
N PRO A 162 6.62 6.17 13.06
CA PRO A 162 7.20 7.46 13.37
C PRO A 162 8.46 7.75 12.57
N ASP A 163 8.60 8.97 12.06
CA ASP A 163 9.84 9.41 11.40
C ASP A 163 11.01 9.47 12.40
N GLY A 164 12.17 8.98 11.95
CA GLY A 164 13.34 8.56 12.74
C GLY A 164 14.13 9.62 13.52
N ASN A 165 13.50 10.65 14.07
CA ASN A 165 14.10 11.52 15.08
C ASN A 165 13.34 11.38 16.40
N ALA A 166 13.96 10.69 17.37
CA ALA A 166 13.41 10.34 18.69
C ALA A 166 12.88 11.52 19.54
N LYS A 167 13.12 12.78 19.14
CA LYS A 167 12.58 13.98 19.80
C LYS A 167 11.23 14.46 19.23
N HIS A 168 10.87 14.04 18.02
CA HIS A 168 9.67 14.50 17.31
C HIS A 168 8.93 13.38 16.56
N SER A 169 9.25 12.13 16.86
CA SER A 169 8.59 10.95 16.32
C SER A 169 7.08 11.01 16.56
N GLN A 170 6.31 10.99 15.48
CA GLN A 170 4.86 11.08 15.50
C GLN A 170 4.26 9.98 14.66
N ASN A 171 3.36 9.19 15.24
CA ASN A 171 2.50 8.32 14.44
C ASN A 171 1.33 9.15 13.93
N ILE A 172 0.97 8.99 12.67
CA ILE A 172 -0.19 9.66 12.10
C ILE A 172 -1.23 8.61 11.76
N LEU A 173 -2.45 8.84 12.21
CA LEU A 173 -3.63 8.08 11.82
C LEU A 173 -4.30 8.77 10.64
N TYR A 174 -4.43 8.03 9.55
CA TYR A 174 -5.16 8.45 8.37
C TYR A 174 -6.43 7.61 8.20
N GLN A 175 -7.49 8.28 7.75
CA GLN A 175 -8.63 7.67 7.10
C GLN A 175 -8.32 7.57 5.60
N VAL A 176 -8.57 6.41 5.00
CA VAL A 176 -8.50 6.23 3.56
C VAL A 176 -9.89 6.45 2.95
N GLU A 177 -9.97 7.35 1.97
CA GLU A 177 -11.17 7.64 1.21
C GLU A 177 -10.89 7.55 -0.30
N GLY A 178 -11.12 6.38 -0.88
CA GLY A 178 -10.74 6.09 -2.26
C GLY A 178 -9.23 6.27 -2.44
N LEU A 179 -8.82 7.19 -3.30
CA LEU A 179 -7.41 7.45 -3.57
C LEU A 179 -6.74 8.40 -2.56
N LYS A 180 -7.49 8.98 -1.62
CA LYS A 180 -7.04 10.06 -0.75
C LYS A 180 -6.79 9.60 0.68
N LEU A 181 -5.90 10.32 1.35
CA LEU A 181 -5.64 10.20 2.78
C LEU A 181 -6.19 11.43 3.50
N ILE A 182 -7.00 11.20 4.53
CA ILE A 182 -7.48 12.24 5.43
C ILE A 182 -6.84 12.02 6.79
N LYS A 183 -5.98 12.95 7.20
CA LYS A 183 -5.35 12.91 8.51
C LYS A 183 -6.40 13.07 9.61
N LEU A 184 -6.53 12.07 10.48
CA LEU A 184 -7.44 12.11 11.62
C LEU A 184 -6.74 12.58 12.90
N LYS A 185 -5.55 12.03 13.18
CA LYS A 185 -4.87 12.27 14.45
C LYS A 185 -3.36 12.12 14.32
N THR A 186 -2.65 12.85 15.17
CA THR A 186 -1.22 12.68 15.42
C THR A 186 -1.02 12.20 16.84
N PHE A 187 -0.25 11.13 17.02
CA PHE A 187 0.20 10.64 18.32
C PHE A 187 1.64 11.07 18.52
N LYS A 188 1.91 11.78 19.62
CA LYS A 188 3.28 12.06 20.06
C LYS A 188 3.76 10.87 20.87
N ILE A 189 4.93 10.35 20.53
CA ILE A 189 5.66 9.37 21.34
C ILE A 189 6.43 10.12 22.43
#